data_AF-A0A935TIK7-F1
#
_entry.id   AF-A0A935TIK7-F1
#
_cell.length_a   1.000
_cell.length_b   1.000
_cell.length_c   1.000
_cell.angle_alpha   90.00
_cell.angle_beta   90.00
_cell.angle_gamma   90.00
#
_symmetry.space_group_name_H-M   'P 1'
#
loop_
_entity.id
_entity.type
_entity.pdbx_description
1 polymer ?
#
loop_
_entity_poly.entity_id
_entity_poly.type
_entity_poly.pdbx_seq_one_letter_code
_entity_poly.pdbx_strand_id
1 'polypeptide(L)'
;MATLLLERSDDPTKMLRPIRIEMILNNIKNQSHSDSNDNKAIGKSSSINLPNGGGAIRGISEKFSTNPVSGTASLTVPLPISVARNFQPDLALSYDSGSGNSAFGLGWNINVSSIGRKTDNGLPEYLDYQDSDTYTLGGAEDLVPYLEASNTDWLEKIYTRVLVGKSWEVKLYRPRIESIYSKIERWRDEESNIIWWRTVSTSNVTTVYGFHEDACIFEPDNRAKTFRWMVDFIYDDKGHLTQYQYKRENASGVDFSQANEQHRLHENFSQLYLKKILYGIKQSRLKSNIYDEDLLSHTFAVSDFHFQTVFDYGDHADLPNGSVSNEPDIETWPSRLDAFSNYRAGFEIRTYRRCQRIMLFHDFPELGNQPALVKALVLQYDHSTDGFSFLTSIESVGYKNNASGNVESARMPKIEYAYQPHVWNEQLSTVDAISLENIPAGVDGQQYQWLDLYGEGLNGILTEQKEPCTINKI
;
A
#
# COMPACT_ATOMS: atom_id res chain seq x y z
N MET A 1 -10.14 -34.04 -15.61
CA MET A 1 -11.16 -33.24 -16.33
C MET A 1 -12.52 -33.80 -15.95
N ALA A 2 -13.25 -33.08 -15.09
CA ALA A 2 -14.62 -33.43 -14.73
C ALA A 2 -15.53 -32.37 -15.37
N THR A 3 -16.35 -32.81 -16.32
CA THR A 3 -17.35 -32.01 -17.01
C THR A 3 -18.59 -31.91 -16.13
N LEU A 4 -18.97 -30.69 -15.74
CA LEU A 4 -20.20 -30.41 -15.00
C LEU A 4 -21.34 -30.23 -16.02
N LEU A 5 -22.31 -31.14 -16.03
CA LEU A 5 -23.60 -30.97 -16.71
C LEU A 5 -24.63 -30.55 -15.65
N LEU A 6 -25.16 -29.34 -15.78
CA LEU A 6 -26.26 -28.82 -14.98
C LEU A 6 -27.57 -29.11 -15.72
N GLU A 7 -28.43 -29.97 -15.17
CA GLU A 7 -29.83 -30.08 -15.61
C GLU A 7 -30.71 -29.14 -14.76
N ARG A 8 -31.52 -28.32 -15.44
CA ARG A 8 -32.55 -27.46 -14.85
C ARG A 8 -33.78 -28.30 -14.49
N SER A 9 -34.31 -28.12 -13.28
CA SER A 9 -35.58 -28.72 -12.81
C SER A 9 -36.61 -27.61 -12.59
N ASP A 10 -37.74 -27.68 -13.30
CA ASP A 10 -38.88 -26.74 -13.23
C ASP A 10 -39.88 -27.13 -12.12
N ASP A 11 -39.51 -26.98 -10.84
CA ASP A 11 -40.47 -27.10 -9.72
C ASP A 11 -40.09 -26.16 -8.56
N PRO A 12 -40.89 -25.11 -8.25
CA PRO A 12 -40.55 -24.08 -7.28
C PRO A 12 -40.83 -24.45 -5.81
N THR A 13 -41.11 -25.71 -5.47
CA THR A 13 -41.51 -26.09 -4.09
C THR A 13 -40.58 -27.05 -3.33
N LYS A 14 -39.39 -27.37 -3.85
CA LYS A 14 -38.43 -28.25 -3.14
C LYS A 14 -37.25 -27.48 -2.52
N MET A 15 -37.25 -27.38 -1.18
CA MET A 15 -36.09 -26.97 -0.39
C MET A 15 -34.90 -27.91 -0.62
N LEU A 16 -33.75 -27.34 -1.01
CA LEU A 16 -32.47 -28.02 -1.18
C LEU A 16 -31.90 -28.45 0.19
N ARG A 17 -31.61 -29.74 0.36
CA ARG A 17 -30.82 -30.27 1.49
C ARG A 17 -29.34 -30.37 1.10
N PRO A 18 -28.39 -30.10 2.01
CA PRO A 18 -26.96 -30.20 1.71
C PRO A 18 -26.53 -31.66 1.50
N ILE A 19 -25.86 -31.93 0.38
CA ILE A 19 -25.23 -33.21 0.06
C ILE A 19 -23.91 -33.30 0.84
N ARG A 20 -23.81 -34.30 1.71
CA ARG A 20 -22.60 -34.68 2.46
C ARG A 20 -21.71 -35.53 1.57
N ILE A 21 -20.49 -35.06 1.26
CA ILE A 21 -19.50 -35.85 0.52
C ILE A 21 -18.61 -36.57 1.54
N GLU A 22 -18.79 -37.88 1.68
CA GLU A 22 -17.84 -38.75 2.38
C GLU A 22 -16.79 -39.27 1.39
N MET A 23 -15.52 -38.94 1.64
CA MET A 23 -14.39 -39.57 0.93
C MET A 23 -14.10 -40.93 1.55
N ILE A 24 -14.50 -42.00 0.87
CA ILE A 24 -14.08 -43.37 1.20
C ILE A 24 -12.68 -43.61 0.63
N LEU A 25 -11.70 -43.70 1.52
CA LEU A 25 -10.34 -44.17 1.22
C LEU A 25 -10.36 -45.69 1.02
N ASN A 26 -10.32 -46.14 -0.23
CA ASN A 26 -10.12 -47.56 -0.54
C ASN A 26 -8.62 -47.91 -0.53
N ASN A 27 -8.22 -48.59 0.54
CA ASN A 27 -7.00 -49.38 0.66
C ASN A 27 -7.04 -50.54 -0.35
N ILE A 28 -6.11 -50.55 -1.31
CA ILE A 28 -5.76 -51.78 -2.05
C ILE A 28 -4.29 -52.08 -1.80
N LYS A 29 -4.05 -53.07 -0.94
CA LYS A 29 -2.78 -53.80 -0.83
C LYS A 29 -2.58 -54.60 -2.12
N ASN A 30 -1.48 -54.35 -2.83
CA ASN A 30 -0.83 -55.37 -3.63
C ASN A 30 0.66 -55.37 -3.27
N GLN A 31 1.06 -56.40 -2.54
CA GLN A 31 2.45 -56.75 -2.29
C GLN A 31 3.00 -57.48 -3.51
N SER A 32 4.04 -56.94 -4.11
CA SER A 32 5.06 -57.71 -4.81
C SER A 32 6.42 -57.10 -4.46
N HIS A 33 7.23 -57.85 -3.72
CA HIS A 33 8.60 -57.49 -3.36
C HIS A 33 9.51 -57.47 -4.60
N SER A 34 10.24 -56.38 -4.80
CA SER A 34 11.60 -56.39 -5.34
C SER A 34 12.34 -55.12 -4.92
N ASP A 35 13.31 -55.31 -4.03
CA ASP A 35 14.61 -54.64 -3.88
C ASP A 35 14.73 -53.10 -3.89
N SER A 36 15.08 -52.61 -2.70
CA SER A 36 15.98 -51.48 -2.38
C SER A 36 16.22 -50.41 -3.45
N ASN A 37 15.70 -49.21 -3.18
CA ASN A 37 16.46 -47.98 -3.37
C ASN A 37 15.99 -46.95 -2.34
N ASP A 38 16.71 -46.90 -1.22
CA ASP A 38 16.76 -45.76 -0.30
C ASP A 38 17.37 -44.56 -1.02
N ASN A 39 16.61 -43.93 -1.93
CA ASN A 39 16.94 -42.58 -2.39
C ASN A 39 16.41 -41.57 -1.37
N LYS A 40 17.15 -41.51 -0.26
CA LYS A 40 17.21 -40.36 0.64
C LYS A 40 17.31 -39.10 -0.24
N ALA A 41 16.40 -38.16 -0.08
CA ALA A 41 16.39 -36.91 -0.83
C ALA A 41 17.73 -36.19 -0.66
N ILE A 42 18.64 -36.36 -1.63
CA ILE A 42 19.86 -35.59 -1.73
C ILE A 42 19.41 -34.18 -2.12
N GLY A 43 19.57 -33.24 -1.20
CA GLY A 43 19.32 -31.82 -1.45
C GLY A 43 20.03 -31.41 -2.74
N LYS A 44 19.31 -30.72 -3.61
CA LYS A 44 19.79 -30.27 -4.92
C LYS A 44 21.11 -29.52 -4.71
N SER A 45 22.22 -30.08 -5.18
CA SER A 45 23.53 -29.43 -5.09
C SER A 45 23.51 -28.16 -5.94
N SER A 46 23.98 -27.05 -5.38
CA SER A 46 24.11 -25.79 -6.09
C SER A 46 25.27 -25.90 -7.10
N SER A 47 24.96 -25.91 -8.39
CA SER A 47 25.97 -25.78 -9.45
C SER A 47 26.13 -24.32 -9.85
N ILE A 48 27.39 -23.87 -9.97
CA ILE A 48 27.72 -22.53 -10.49
C ILE A 48 27.69 -22.63 -12.01
N ASN A 49 26.71 -22.00 -12.63
CA ASN A 49 26.59 -21.93 -14.08
C ASN A 49 26.56 -20.46 -14.50
N LEU A 50 27.19 -20.16 -15.64
CA LEU A 50 26.98 -18.87 -16.27
C LEU A 50 25.52 -18.78 -16.75
N PRO A 51 24.90 -17.59 -16.70
CA PRO A 51 23.59 -17.40 -17.28
C PRO A 51 23.65 -17.73 -18.77
N ASN A 52 22.79 -18.63 -19.22
CA ASN A 52 22.65 -18.89 -20.65
C ASN A 52 22.16 -17.60 -21.33
N GLY A 53 22.82 -17.21 -22.42
CA GLY A 53 22.40 -16.06 -23.21
C GLY A 53 20.94 -16.19 -23.64
N GLY A 54 20.16 -15.12 -23.46
CA GLY A 54 18.77 -15.04 -23.89
C GLY A 54 18.64 -14.35 -25.25
N GLY A 55 17.70 -14.81 -26.08
CA GLY A 55 17.29 -14.16 -27.34
C GLY A 55 15.89 -13.55 -27.30
N ALA A 56 15.14 -13.73 -26.19
CA ALA A 56 13.80 -13.20 -26.03
C ALA A 56 13.83 -11.81 -25.38
N ILE A 57 13.29 -10.81 -26.06
CA ILE A 57 13.04 -9.48 -25.49
C ILE A 57 11.71 -9.56 -24.71
N ARG A 58 11.73 -9.24 -23.42
CA ARG A 58 10.54 -9.16 -22.56
C ARG A 58 10.38 -7.74 -22.01
N GLY A 59 9.14 -7.31 -21.79
CA GLY A 59 8.81 -6.04 -21.15
C GLY A 59 9.21 -6.01 -19.66
N ILE A 60 8.74 -5.02 -18.91
CA ILE A 60 9.09 -4.85 -17.49
C ILE A 60 8.25 -5.72 -16.55
N SER A 61 7.59 -6.76 -17.09
CA SER A 61 6.76 -7.71 -16.35
C SER A 61 5.51 -7.08 -15.73
N GLU A 62 4.96 -6.08 -16.41
CA GLU A 62 3.68 -5.48 -16.12
C GLU A 62 2.54 -6.51 -16.21
N LYS A 63 1.57 -6.41 -15.29
CA LYS A 63 0.41 -7.31 -15.25
C LYS A 63 -0.87 -6.52 -15.16
N PHE A 64 -1.77 -6.72 -16.11
CA PHE A 64 -3.13 -6.18 -16.09
C PHE A 64 -4.11 -7.24 -15.59
N SER A 65 -5.05 -6.82 -14.75
CA SER A 65 -6.13 -7.66 -14.25
C SER A 65 -7.37 -6.81 -13.97
N THR A 66 -8.54 -7.42 -14.04
CA THR A 66 -9.79 -6.81 -13.56
C THR A 66 -10.18 -7.47 -12.26
N ASN A 67 -10.54 -6.71 -11.23
CA ASN A 67 -11.07 -7.28 -10.01
C ASN A 67 -12.52 -7.73 -10.27
N PRO A 68 -12.82 -9.04 -10.18
CA PRO A 68 -14.15 -9.56 -10.54
C PRO A 68 -15.25 -9.15 -9.57
N VAL A 69 -14.91 -8.68 -8.37
CA VAL A 69 -15.88 -8.27 -7.34
C VAL A 69 -16.17 -6.77 -7.43
N SER A 70 -15.15 -5.92 -7.53
CA SER A 70 -15.32 -4.46 -7.60
C SER A 70 -15.54 -3.94 -9.03
N GLY A 71 -15.21 -4.74 -10.06
CA GLY A 71 -15.21 -4.28 -11.45
C GLY A 71 -14.09 -3.29 -11.78
N THR A 72 -13.16 -3.02 -10.85
CA THR A 72 -12.07 -2.07 -11.07
C THR A 72 -10.99 -2.65 -11.98
N ALA A 73 -10.37 -1.77 -12.76
CA ALA A 73 -9.18 -2.11 -13.54
C ALA A 73 -7.94 -1.98 -12.65
N SER A 74 -7.09 -3.00 -12.65
CA SER A 74 -5.86 -3.03 -11.86
C SER A 74 -4.64 -3.32 -12.72
N LEU A 75 -3.54 -2.62 -12.46
CA LEU A 75 -2.26 -2.84 -13.13
C LEU A 75 -1.13 -2.83 -12.10
N THR A 76 -0.13 -3.68 -12.29
CA THR A 76 1.03 -3.76 -11.38
C THR A 76 2.33 -3.72 -12.16
N VAL A 77 3.25 -2.86 -11.71
CA VAL A 77 4.63 -2.73 -12.22
C VAL A 77 5.61 -3.01 -11.07
N PRO A 78 6.47 -4.04 -11.18
CA PRO A 78 7.41 -4.39 -10.10
C PRO A 78 8.46 -3.31 -9.91
N LEU A 79 8.81 -3.02 -8.65
CA LEU A 79 9.88 -2.07 -8.33
C LEU A 79 11.27 -2.64 -8.69
N PRO A 80 12.27 -1.79 -8.96
CA PRO A 80 13.64 -2.25 -9.17
C PRO A 80 14.22 -2.69 -7.83
N ILE A 81 14.04 -3.96 -7.50
CA ILE A 81 14.54 -4.59 -6.27
C ILE A 81 15.39 -5.79 -6.69
N SER A 82 16.67 -5.76 -6.32
CA SER A 82 17.54 -6.93 -6.44
C SER A 82 17.17 -7.99 -5.41
N VAL A 83 17.21 -9.25 -5.82
CA VAL A 83 17.08 -10.39 -4.90
C VAL A 83 18.29 -10.40 -3.95
N ALA A 84 18.01 -10.42 -2.65
CA ALA A 84 19.05 -10.55 -1.62
C ALA A 84 19.19 -12.02 -1.21
N ARG A 85 19.21 -12.31 0.09
CA ARG A 85 19.27 -13.69 0.62
C ARG A 85 17.88 -14.27 0.85
N ASN A 86 17.01 -14.15 -0.16
CA ASN A 86 15.57 -14.44 -0.09
C ASN A 86 14.85 -13.66 1.04
N PHE A 87 15.37 -12.46 1.33
CA PHE A 87 14.84 -11.52 2.30
C PHE A 87 15.00 -10.13 1.71
N GLN A 88 14.14 -9.83 0.75
CA GLN A 88 14.08 -8.55 0.07
C GLN A 88 12.66 -8.00 0.20
N PRO A 89 12.47 -6.68 0.08
CA PRO A 89 11.13 -6.09 0.04
C PRO A 89 10.34 -6.65 -1.15
N ASP A 90 9.05 -6.88 -0.95
CA ASP A 90 8.11 -7.25 -2.02
C ASP A 90 7.12 -6.10 -2.20
N LEU A 91 7.49 -5.17 -3.08
CA LEU A 91 6.70 -3.98 -3.38
C LEU A 91 6.57 -3.80 -4.89
N ALA A 92 5.44 -3.24 -5.27
CA ALA A 92 5.14 -2.88 -6.64
C ALA A 92 4.43 -1.54 -6.69
N LEU A 93 4.57 -0.86 -7.82
CA LEU A 93 3.75 0.27 -8.20
C LEU A 93 2.44 -0.28 -8.77
N SER A 94 1.32 0.02 -8.12
CA SER A 94 0.00 -0.50 -8.45
C SER A 94 -0.93 0.61 -8.89
N TYR A 95 -1.77 0.33 -9.86
CA TYR A 95 -2.89 1.16 -10.29
C TYR A 95 -4.19 0.46 -9.94
N ASP A 96 -5.17 1.22 -9.45
CA ASP A 96 -6.57 0.80 -9.37
C ASP A 96 -7.47 1.97 -9.78
N SER A 97 -8.41 1.71 -10.69
CA SER A 97 -9.30 2.76 -11.24
C SER A 97 -10.23 3.40 -10.21
N GLY A 98 -10.45 2.77 -9.05
CA GLY A 98 -11.21 3.33 -7.93
C GLY A 98 -10.34 4.07 -6.91
N SER A 99 -9.02 4.08 -7.07
CA SER A 99 -8.11 4.76 -6.16
C SER A 99 -7.97 6.25 -6.49
N GLY A 100 -7.83 7.06 -5.43
CA GLY A 100 -7.66 8.51 -5.54
C GLY A 100 -6.24 8.95 -5.91
N ASN A 101 -5.95 10.23 -5.69
CA ASN A 101 -4.63 10.81 -5.96
C ASN A 101 -3.61 10.39 -4.88
N SER A 102 -2.36 10.21 -5.29
CA SER A 102 -1.26 9.86 -4.39
C SER A 102 0.04 10.55 -4.81
N ALA A 103 1.14 10.29 -4.09
CA ALA A 103 2.48 10.72 -4.49
C ALA A 103 2.98 10.14 -5.83
N PHE A 104 2.22 9.22 -6.45
CA PHE A 104 2.51 8.60 -7.74
C PHE A 104 1.52 8.98 -8.85
N GLY A 105 0.61 9.92 -8.59
CA GLY A 105 -0.46 10.34 -9.51
C GLY A 105 -1.82 9.70 -9.20
N LEU A 106 -2.83 10.04 -9.99
CA LEU A 106 -4.19 9.53 -9.83
C LEU A 106 -4.27 8.01 -10.08
N GLY A 107 -4.88 7.28 -9.15
CA GLY A 107 -5.09 5.82 -9.25
C GLY A 107 -3.85 4.98 -8.96
N TRP A 108 -2.65 5.57 -9.03
CA TRP A 108 -1.38 4.90 -8.78
C TRP A 108 -0.95 5.02 -7.32
N ASN A 109 -0.38 3.96 -6.74
CA ASN A 109 0.19 3.98 -5.41
C ASN A 109 1.26 2.88 -5.21
N ILE A 110 1.99 2.96 -4.11
CA ILE A 110 2.81 1.86 -3.59
C ILE A 110 2.27 1.51 -2.21
N ASN A 111 1.84 0.25 -2.06
CA ASN A 111 1.25 -0.24 -0.81
C ASN A 111 2.35 -0.62 0.17
N VAL A 112 2.85 0.37 0.91
CA VAL A 112 3.78 0.17 2.02
C VAL A 112 2.99 -0.30 3.24
N SER A 113 3.41 -1.41 3.86
CA SER A 113 2.70 -1.96 5.02
C SER A 113 2.63 -0.93 6.15
N SER A 114 1.45 -0.82 6.75
CA SER A 114 1.18 0.10 7.86
C SER A 114 0.01 -0.39 8.70
N ILE A 115 -0.09 0.10 9.92
CA ILE A 115 -1.28 0.00 10.75
C ILE A 115 -1.89 1.40 10.85
N GLY A 116 -3.18 1.54 10.58
CA GLY A 116 -3.86 2.83 10.60
C GLY A 116 -5.24 2.77 11.25
N ARG A 117 -5.72 3.91 11.74
CA ARG A 117 -7.08 4.04 12.27
C ARG A 117 -8.10 3.99 11.14
N LYS A 118 -9.19 3.24 11.35
CA LYS A 118 -10.31 3.11 10.40
C LYS A 118 -11.10 4.40 10.34
N THR A 119 -11.58 4.76 9.14
CA THR A 119 -12.33 6.01 8.92
C THR A 119 -13.65 5.85 8.15
N ASP A 120 -14.07 4.61 7.89
CA ASP A 120 -15.28 4.35 7.09
C ASP A 120 -16.58 4.67 7.86
N ASN A 121 -16.54 4.54 9.19
CA ASN A 121 -17.71 4.69 10.08
C ASN A 121 -17.62 5.92 10.99
N GLY A 122 -16.74 6.86 10.69
CA GLY A 122 -16.51 8.04 11.53
C GLY A 122 -15.06 8.50 11.46
N LEU A 123 -14.79 9.68 12.04
CA LEU A 123 -13.43 10.18 12.23
C LEU A 123 -12.85 9.61 13.53
N PRO A 124 -11.53 9.38 13.62
CA PRO A 124 -10.90 8.89 14.85
C PRO A 124 -11.02 9.88 16.00
N GLU A 125 -11.28 9.39 17.21
CA GLU A 125 -11.40 10.21 18.42
C GLU A 125 -10.08 10.28 19.21
N TYR A 126 -9.13 9.37 18.97
CA TYR A 126 -7.82 9.30 19.64
C TYR A 126 -7.91 9.12 21.16
N LEU A 127 -8.97 8.50 21.68
CA LEU A 127 -9.14 8.18 23.10
C LEU A 127 -8.63 6.76 23.38
N ASP A 128 -7.32 6.55 23.25
CA ASP A 128 -6.68 5.22 23.29
C ASP A 128 -6.79 4.49 24.64
N TYR A 129 -7.10 5.19 25.72
CA TYR A 129 -7.34 4.58 27.03
C TYR A 129 -8.71 3.89 27.13
N GLN A 130 -9.68 4.30 26.30
CA GLN A 130 -11.00 3.67 26.20
C GLN A 130 -11.12 2.77 24.96
N ASP A 131 -10.07 2.69 24.14
CA ASP A 131 -10.07 2.03 22.83
C ASP A 131 -11.22 2.48 21.92
N SER A 132 -11.41 3.81 21.80
CA SER A 132 -12.47 4.42 20.98
C SER A 132 -12.39 4.06 19.49
N ASP A 133 -11.18 3.81 18.98
CA ASP A 133 -10.93 3.70 17.55
C ASP A 133 -10.62 2.24 17.14
N THR A 134 -11.08 1.86 15.95
CA THR A 134 -10.71 0.58 15.32
C THR A 134 -9.45 0.76 14.47
N TYR A 135 -8.52 -0.18 14.56
CA TYR A 135 -7.30 -0.20 13.74
C TYR A 135 -7.45 -1.15 12.56
N THR A 136 -6.68 -0.91 11.50
CA THR A 136 -6.60 -1.78 10.32
C THR A 136 -5.14 -2.11 10.02
N LEU A 137 -4.86 -3.36 9.66
CA LEU A 137 -3.55 -3.76 9.13
C LEU A 137 -3.58 -3.73 7.61
N GLY A 138 -2.66 -2.99 6.98
CA GLY A 138 -2.58 -2.85 5.53
C GLY A 138 -3.81 -2.17 4.91
N GLY A 139 -4.65 -1.50 5.70
CA GLY A 139 -5.84 -0.79 5.24
C GLY A 139 -7.05 -1.66 4.88
N ALA A 140 -7.01 -2.97 5.11
CA ALA A 140 -8.09 -3.89 4.72
C ALA A 140 -8.71 -4.65 5.90
N GLU A 141 -7.88 -5.17 6.81
CA GLU A 141 -8.34 -6.06 7.88
C GLU A 141 -8.55 -5.30 9.18
N ASP A 142 -9.81 -5.18 9.63
CA ASP A 142 -10.17 -4.64 10.94
C ASP A 142 -9.50 -5.47 12.04
N LEU A 143 -8.74 -4.83 12.92
CA LEU A 143 -8.12 -5.45 14.07
C LEU A 143 -9.08 -5.38 15.26
N VAL A 144 -9.27 -6.52 15.92
CA VAL A 144 -10.05 -6.64 17.16
C VAL A 144 -9.16 -7.13 18.30
N PRO A 145 -9.43 -6.72 19.56
CA PRO A 145 -8.69 -7.24 20.71
C PRO A 145 -8.71 -8.77 20.76
N TYR A 146 -7.55 -9.36 21.07
CA TYR A 146 -7.46 -10.79 21.33
C TYR A 146 -7.98 -11.08 22.74
N LEU A 147 -8.99 -11.95 22.82
CA LEU A 147 -9.60 -12.35 24.09
C LEU A 147 -9.07 -13.72 24.52
N GLU A 148 -8.72 -13.85 25.81
CA GLU A 148 -8.35 -15.09 26.46
C GLU A 148 -9.40 -15.46 27.50
N ALA A 149 -9.73 -16.75 27.58
CA ALA A 149 -10.72 -17.23 28.53
C ALA A 149 -10.16 -17.13 29.97
N SER A 150 -10.90 -16.47 30.85
CA SER A 150 -10.62 -16.35 32.26
C SER A 150 -11.84 -16.83 33.04
N ASN A 151 -11.79 -18.08 33.51
CA ASN A 151 -12.91 -18.78 34.16
C ASN A 151 -14.19 -18.76 33.30
N THR A 152 -15.14 -17.89 33.63
CA THR A 152 -16.44 -17.72 32.95
C THR A 152 -16.48 -16.57 31.97
N ASP A 153 -15.45 -15.71 31.95
CA ASP A 153 -15.41 -14.48 31.17
C ASP A 153 -14.33 -14.53 30.09
N TRP A 154 -14.44 -13.63 29.12
CA TRP A 154 -13.43 -13.40 28.09
C TRP A 154 -12.78 -12.05 28.34
N LEU A 155 -11.48 -12.05 28.63
CA LEU A 155 -10.73 -10.83 28.95
C LEU A 155 -9.73 -10.54 27.84
N GLU A 156 -9.52 -9.26 27.58
CA GLU A 156 -8.48 -8.82 26.65
C GLU A 156 -7.09 -9.21 27.18
N LYS A 157 -6.25 -9.73 26.29
CA LYS A 157 -4.91 -10.15 26.68
C LYS A 157 -3.95 -8.95 26.70
N ILE A 158 -3.72 -8.44 27.91
CA ILE A 158 -2.84 -7.31 28.21
C ILE A 158 -1.77 -7.75 29.20
N TYR A 159 -0.53 -7.34 28.98
CA TYR A 159 0.58 -7.56 29.91
C TYR A 159 1.63 -6.46 29.80
N THR A 160 2.43 -6.29 30.85
CA THR A 160 3.53 -5.32 30.86
C THR A 160 4.82 -5.98 30.39
N ARG A 161 5.60 -5.28 29.56
CA ARG A 161 6.94 -5.73 29.15
C ARG A 161 7.93 -4.57 29.17
N VAL A 162 9.10 -4.81 29.74
CA VAL A 162 10.23 -3.87 29.69
C VAL A 162 10.99 -4.06 28.38
N LEU A 163 11.23 -2.97 27.66
CA LEU A 163 11.96 -2.94 26.40
C LEU A 163 12.74 -1.62 26.30
N VAL A 164 14.04 -1.69 26.00
CA VAL A 164 14.95 -0.53 25.99
C VAL A 164 14.90 0.24 27.33
N GLY A 165 14.86 -0.48 28.45
CA GLY A 165 14.80 0.13 29.79
C GLY A 165 13.49 0.85 30.13
N LYS A 166 12.48 0.80 29.27
CA LYS A 166 11.16 1.41 29.46
C LYS A 166 10.07 0.35 29.61
N SER A 167 9.11 0.58 30.50
CA SER A 167 7.94 -0.29 30.70
C SER A 167 6.85 0.04 29.68
N TRP A 168 6.29 -0.98 29.03
CA TRP A 168 5.23 -0.83 28.03
C TRP A 168 4.02 -1.69 28.39
N GLU A 169 2.83 -1.13 28.20
CA GLU A 169 1.60 -1.91 28.13
C GLU A 169 1.52 -2.58 26.76
N VAL A 170 1.43 -3.92 26.73
CA VAL A 170 1.30 -4.70 25.51
C VAL A 170 -0.09 -5.31 25.45
N LYS A 171 -0.87 -4.90 24.45
CA LYS A 171 -2.20 -5.44 24.17
C LYS A 171 -2.18 -6.25 22.88
N LEU A 172 -2.73 -7.45 22.90
CA LEU A 172 -2.81 -8.32 21.72
C LEU A 172 -4.06 -8.05 20.87
N TYR A 173 -3.87 -8.11 19.56
CA TYR A 173 -4.91 -7.99 18.56
C TYR A 173 -4.90 -9.20 17.62
N ARG A 174 -6.00 -9.37 16.89
CA ARG A 174 -6.13 -10.28 15.75
C ARG A 174 -6.98 -9.64 14.65
N PRO A 175 -6.83 -10.03 13.38
CA PRO A 175 -7.78 -9.67 12.34
C PRO A 175 -9.20 -10.15 12.69
N ARG A 176 -10.22 -9.39 12.29
CA ARG A 176 -11.62 -9.82 12.40
C ARG A 176 -11.87 -11.08 11.58
N ILE A 177 -11.24 -11.19 10.41
CA ILE A 177 -11.23 -12.38 9.56
C ILE A 177 -9.82 -12.94 9.54
N GLU A 178 -9.62 -14.05 10.27
CA GLU A 178 -8.29 -14.64 10.42
C GLU A 178 -7.85 -15.39 9.16
N SER A 179 -6.59 -15.20 8.75
CA SER A 179 -6.02 -15.85 7.56
C SER A 179 -4.54 -16.19 7.72
N ILE A 180 -3.76 -15.23 8.21
CA ILE A 180 -2.29 -15.33 8.29
C ILE A 180 -1.78 -15.77 9.67
N TYR A 181 -2.64 -15.83 10.69
CA TYR A 181 -2.32 -16.29 12.05
C TYR A 181 -1.06 -15.63 12.64
N SER A 182 -0.87 -14.35 12.32
CA SER A 182 0.26 -13.56 12.83
C SER A 182 -0.07 -13.05 14.22
N LYS A 183 0.92 -13.03 15.11
CA LYS A 183 0.80 -12.39 16.42
C LYS A 183 0.87 -10.88 16.24
N ILE A 184 -0.17 -10.14 16.63
CA ILE A 184 -0.24 -8.67 16.50
C ILE A 184 -0.27 -8.05 17.89
N GLU A 185 0.68 -7.16 18.16
CA GLU A 185 0.86 -6.48 19.44
C GLU A 185 0.81 -4.96 19.27
N ARG A 186 -0.02 -4.30 20.08
CA ARG A 186 0.03 -2.86 20.32
C ARG A 186 0.86 -2.61 21.57
N TRP A 187 1.86 -1.74 21.45
CA TRP A 187 2.72 -1.35 22.55
C TRP A 187 2.46 0.12 22.87
N ARG A 188 1.99 0.39 24.09
CA ARG A 188 1.64 1.74 24.55
C ARG A 188 2.49 2.12 25.76
N ASP A 189 3.02 3.33 25.72
CA ASP A 189 3.58 3.97 26.90
C ASP A 189 2.46 4.62 27.72
N GLU A 190 2.28 4.21 28.97
CA GLU A 190 1.19 4.71 29.83
C GLU A 190 1.36 6.21 30.18
N GLU A 191 2.59 6.73 30.22
CA GLU A 191 2.84 8.13 30.58
C GLU A 191 2.58 9.08 29.41
N SER A 192 3.16 8.80 28.23
CA SER A 192 3.05 9.68 27.05
C SER A 192 1.90 9.34 26.10
N ASN A 193 1.25 8.18 26.28
CA ASN A 193 0.31 7.60 25.32
C ASN A 193 0.90 7.37 23.91
N ILE A 194 2.23 7.34 23.77
CA ILE A 194 2.87 6.97 22.50
C ILE A 194 2.66 5.48 22.26
N ILE A 195 2.19 5.16 21.05
CA ILE A 195 1.92 3.80 20.60
C ILE A 195 2.88 3.44 19.47
N TRP A 196 3.30 2.18 19.41
CA TRP A 196 3.87 1.53 18.24
C TRP A 196 3.34 0.10 18.14
N TRP A 197 3.58 -0.55 17.01
CA TRP A 197 3.04 -1.90 16.78
C TRP A 197 4.09 -2.90 16.34
N ARG A 198 3.83 -4.17 16.63
CA ARG A 198 4.65 -5.29 16.21
C ARG A 198 3.80 -6.43 15.69
N THR A 199 4.18 -7.01 14.57
CA THR A 199 3.60 -8.26 14.07
C THR A 199 4.67 -9.33 13.94
N VAL A 200 4.37 -10.56 14.35
CA VAL A 200 5.25 -11.73 14.17
C VAL A 200 4.51 -12.79 13.37
N SER A 201 5.03 -13.14 12.20
CA SER A 201 4.46 -14.17 11.35
C SER A 201 4.74 -15.59 11.87
N THR A 202 4.04 -16.58 11.33
CA THR A 202 4.30 -18.01 11.56
C THR A 202 5.67 -18.48 11.03
N SER A 203 6.31 -17.68 10.16
CA SER A 203 7.66 -17.90 9.65
C SER A 203 8.74 -17.17 10.44
N ASN A 204 8.43 -16.70 11.66
CA ASN A 204 9.31 -15.91 12.53
C ASN A 204 9.84 -14.61 11.88
N VAL A 205 9.07 -14.03 10.96
CA VAL A 205 9.37 -12.69 10.43
C VAL A 205 8.66 -11.68 11.31
N THR A 206 9.44 -10.78 11.89
CA THR A 206 8.91 -9.69 12.71
C THR A 206 8.90 -8.40 11.90
N THR A 207 7.77 -7.69 11.93
CA THR A 207 7.63 -6.35 11.38
C THR A 207 7.28 -5.37 12.49
N VAL A 208 8.00 -4.27 12.54
CA VAL A 208 7.78 -3.17 13.49
C VAL A 208 7.21 -1.99 12.75
N TYR A 209 6.22 -1.33 13.36
CA TYR A 209 5.53 -0.18 12.76
C TYR A 209 5.58 1.02 13.69
N GLY A 210 6.03 2.16 13.16
CA GLY A 210 6.00 3.46 13.81
C GLY A 210 6.67 3.49 15.19
N PHE A 211 7.78 2.75 15.34
CA PHE A 211 8.59 2.83 16.56
C PHE A 211 9.32 4.17 16.58
N HIS A 212 9.98 4.50 15.47
CA HIS A 212 10.52 5.82 15.22
C HIS A 212 9.40 6.80 14.84
N GLU A 213 9.54 8.03 15.31
CA GLU A 213 8.60 9.12 15.01
C GLU A 213 8.50 9.42 13.52
N ASP A 214 9.61 9.29 12.81
CA ASP A 214 9.68 9.50 11.36
C ASP A 214 8.98 8.41 10.54
N ALA A 215 8.50 7.35 11.19
CA ALA A 215 7.63 6.33 10.61
C ALA A 215 6.16 6.49 11.05
N CYS A 216 5.75 7.65 11.56
CA CYS A 216 4.38 7.93 12.00
C CYS A 216 3.76 9.15 11.29
N ILE A 217 2.50 9.01 10.89
CA ILE A 217 1.64 10.14 10.52
C ILE A 217 0.78 10.48 11.74
N PHE A 218 1.00 11.65 12.31
CA PHE A 218 0.36 12.12 13.54
C PHE A 218 -0.02 13.60 13.44
N GLU A 219 -0.87 14.07 14.36
CA GLU A 219 -1.25 15.48 14.45
C GLU A 219 0.01 16.36 14.65
N PRO A 220 0.24 17.43 13.87
CA PRO A 220 1.45 18.25 13.87
C PRO A 220 2.10 18.51 15.24
N ASP A 221 1.29 18.85 16.24
CA ASP A 221 1.76 19.27 17.56
C ASP A 221 1.47 18.23 18.67
N ASN A 222 1.01 17.02 18.30
CA ASN A 222 0.68 15.99 19.26
C ASN A 222 0.88 14.57 18.70
N ARG A 223 2.05 13.99 19.02
CA ARG A 223 2.40 12.62 18.64
C ARG A 223 1.44 11.56 19.21
N ALA A 224 0.80 11.79 20.36
CA ALA A 224 -0.15 10.83 20.90
C ALA A 224 -1.36 10.63 19.97
N LYS A 225 -1.72 11.65 19.16
CA LYS A 225 -2.72 11.53 18.09
C LYS A 225 -2.09 11.00 16.80
N THR A 226 -1.51 9.80 16.87
CA THR A 226 -1.00 9.10 15.68
C THR A 226 -2.14 8.46 14.90
N PHE A 227 -2.27 8.82 13.62
CA PHE A 227 -3.26 8.29 12.69
C PHE A 227 -2.79 6.98 12.03
N ARG A 228 -1.50 6.91 11.66
CA ARG A 228 -0.93 5.76 10.95
C ARG A 228 0.53 5.50 11.32
N TRP A 229 0.82 4.24 11.64
CA TRP A 229 2.16 3.71 11.93
C TRP A 229 2.68 2.96 10.69
N MET A 230 3.66 3.55 10.01
CA MET A 230 4.30 2.98 8.83
C MET A 230 5.31 1.90 9.24
N VAL A 231 5.56 0.91 8.38
CA VAL A 231 6.63 -0.08 8.63
C VAL A 231 7.97 0.61 8.81
N ASP A 232 8.68 0.25 9.86
CA ASP A 232 9.98 0.81 10.25
C ASP A 232 11.09 -0.14 9.79
N PHE A 233 11.00 -1.40 10.20
CA PHE A 233 11.88 -2.47 9.75
C PHE A 233 11.22 -3.85 9.84
N ILE A 234 11.74 -4.74 9.02
CA ILE A 234 11.36 -6.16 8.95
C ILE A 234 12.61 -6.99 9.16
N TYR A 235 12.56 -7.98 10.03
CA TYR A 235 13.68 -8.88 10.31
C TYR A 235 13.23 -10.32 10.53
N ASP A 236 14.14 -11.26 10.35
CA ASP A 236 13.91 -12.69 10.58
C ASP A 236 14.81 -13.25 11.70
N ASP A 237 14.58 -14.53 12.01
CA ASP A 237 15.35 -15.35 12.94
C ASP A 237 16.72 -15.79 12.39
N LYS A 238 17.08 -15.39 11.16
CA LYS A 238 18.37 -15.65 10.52
C LYS A 238 19.30 -14.43 10.55
N GLY A 239 18.81 -13.31 11.09
CA GLY A 239 19.55 -12.06 11.24
C GLY A 239 19.58 -11.20 9.98
N HIS A 240 18.65 -11.42 9.04
CA HIS A 240 18.37 -10.46 7.99
C HIS A 240 17.54 -9.30 8.52
N LEU A 241 17.70 -8.14 7.89
CA LEU A 241 17.01 -6.91 8.23
C LEU A 241 16.75 -6.12 6.95
N THR A 242 15.57 -5.52 6.89
CA THR A 242 15.18 -4.48 5.93
C THR A 242 14.70 -3.28 6.72
N GLN A 243 15.21 -2.08 6.42
CA GLN A 243 14.80 -0.83 7.05
C GLN A 243 14.11 0.09 6.02
N TYR A 244 13.04 0.73 6.44
CA TYR A 244 12.28 1.70 5.66
C TYR A 244 12.50 3.09 6.24
N GLN A 245 12.92 4.01 5.40
CA GLN A 245 13.20 5.39 5.78
C GLN A 245 12.24 6.31 5.03
N TYR A 246 11.67 7.27 5.76
CA TYR A 246 10.71 8.23 5.22
C TYR A 246 11.27 9.65 5.29
N LYS A 247 10.72 10.54 4.47
CA LYS A 247 10.95 11.98 4.53
C LYS A 247 9.63 12.65 4.88
N ARG A 248 9.62 13.43 5.96
CA ARG A 248 8.46 14.24 6.36
C ARG A 248 8.29 15.42 5.41
N GLU A 249 7.05 15.73 5.10
CA GLU A 249 6.69 16.88 4.28
C GLU A 249 7.22 18.19 4.87
N ASN A 250 7.51 19.16 4.00
CA ASN A 250 7.94 20.49 4.41
C ASN A 250 7.48 21.59 3.44
N ALA A 251 7.87 22.83 3.73
CA ALA A 251 7.52 24.02 2.95
C ALA A 251 8.40 24.27 1.71
N SER A 252 9.42 23.44 1.44
CA SER A 252 10.35 23.66 0.33
C SER A 252 9.63 23.59 -1.02
N GLY A 253 9.90 24.55 -1.91
CA GLY A 253 9.29 24.62 -3.24
C GLY A 253 7.77 24.91 -3.25
N VAL A 254 7.17 25.31 -2.12
CA VAL A 254 5.76 25.69 -2.03
C VAL A 254 5.62 27.20 -2.13
N ASP A 255 4.70 27.66 -3.00
CA ASP A 255 4.36 29.08 -3.13
C ASP A 255 3.11 29.41 -2.30
N PHE A 256 3.33 29.90 -1.09
CA PHE A 256 2.26 30.28 -0.16
C PHE A 256 1.51 31.55 -0.54
N SER A 257 1.91 32.24 -1.61
CA SER A 257 1.14 33.39 -2.12
C SER A 257 -0.15 32.95 -2.83
N GLN A 258 -0.21 31.70 -3.30
CA GLN A 258 -1.37 31.13 -3.97
C GLN A 258 -2.58 31.07 -3.03
N ALA A 259 -3.76 31.43 -3.55
CA ALA A 259 -4.98 31.50 -2.76
C ALA A 259 -5.35 30.18 -2.06
N ASN A 260 -5.04 29.03 -2.68
CA ASN A 260 -5.25 27.69 -2.11
C ASN A 260 -4.31 27.36 -0.93
N GLU A 261 -3.21 28.09 -0.77
CA GLU A 261 -2.20 27.84 0.27
C GLU A 261 -2.23 28.84 1.43
N GLN A 262 -2.88 30.01 1.28
CA GLN A 262 -2.84 31.11 2.27
C GLN A 262 -3.33 30.76 3.69
N HIS A 263 -4.12 29.70 3.85
CA HIS A 263 -4.69 29.28 5.14
C HIS A 263 -4.26 27.87 5.54
N ARG A 264 -3.11 27.42 5.04
CA ARG A 264 -2.54 26.09 5.32
C ARG A 264 -1.42 26.17 6.35
N LEU A 265 -1.02 25.01 6.86
CA LEU A 265 0.19 24.88 7.67
C LEU A 265 1.43 25.25 6.85
N HIS A 266 2.31 26.05 7.43
CA HIS A 266 3.62 26.39 6.84
C HIS A 266 4.78 25.61 7.48
N GLU A 267 4.52 24.94 8.61
CA GLU A 267 5.46 24.11 9.35
C GLU A 267 4.73 22.92 9.99
N ASN A 268 5.47 21.98 10.59
CA ASN A 268 4.95 20.80 11.30
C ASN A 268 4.01 19.91 10.45
N PHE A 269 4.42 19.54 9.24
CA PHE A 269 3.56 18.73 8.37
C PHE A 269 3.46 17.26 8.82
N SER A 270 2.26 16.67 8.69
CA SER A 270 2.01 15.27 9.06
C SER A 270 2.39 14.25 8.00
N GLN A 271 2.38 14.63 6.72
CA GLN A 271 2.55 13.70 5.60
C GLN A 271 3.97 13.11 5.56
N LEU A 272 4.06 11.83 5.19
CA LEU A 272 5.30 11.09 5.03
C LEU A 272 5.44 10.52 3.63
N TYR A 273 6.66 10.52 3.11
CA TYR A 273 7.02 9.92 1.83
C TYR A 273 8.07 8.85 2.03
N LEU A 274 7.83 7.63 1.53
CA LEU A 274 8.86 6.59 1.53
C LEU A 274 10.05 7.11 0.72
N LYS A 275 11.24 7.13 1.34
CA LYS A 275 12.45 7.74 0.77
C LYS A 275 13.51 6.72 0.44
N LYS A 276 13.77 5.77 1.33
CA LYS A 276 14.71 4.66 1.09
C LYS A 276 14.19 3.36 1.67
N ILE A 277 14.53 2.26 1.01
CA ILE A 277 14.45 0.91 1.58
C ILE A 277 15.86 0.34 1.56
N LEU A 278 16.42 0.10 2.75
CA LEU A 278 17.75 -0.47 2.92
C LEU A 278 17.60 -1.95 3.24
N TYR A 279 18.26 -2.83 2.49
CA TYR A 279 18.11 -4.27 2.68
C TYR A 279 19.35 -5.05 2.26
N GLY A 280 19.38 -6.33 2.62
CA GLY A 280 20.57 -7.16 2.43
C GLY A 280 21.73 -6.71 3.34
N ILE A 281 21.45 -6.61 4.65
CA ILE A 281 22.43 -6.22 5.68
C ILE A 281 23.77 -6.97 5.50
N LYS A 282 24.91 -6.27 5.51
CA LYS A 282 26.24 -6.85 5.24
C LYS A 282 26.65 -7.83 6.34
N GLN A 283 26.48 -7.41 7.59
CA GLN A 283 26.71 -8.24 8.77
C GLN A 283 25.37 -8.71 9.34
N SER A 284 25.24 -10.03 9.58
CA SER A 284 24.04 -10.57 10.23
C SER A 284 23.81 -9.88 11.57
N ARG A 285 22.58 -9.39 11.78
CA ARG A 285 22.17 -8.72 13.01
C ARG A 285 22.47 -9.56 14.26
N LEU A 286 22.22 -10.86 14.17
CA LEU A 286 22.47 -11.82 15.26
C LEU A 286 23.97 -11.99 15.56
N LYS A 287 24.83 -11.93 14.54
CA LYS A 287 26.28 -11.96 14.74
C LYS A 287 26.82 -10.67 15.33
N SER A 288 26.12 -9.56 15.13
CA SER A 288 26.42 -8.28 15.77
C SER A 288 25.84 -8.17 17.19
N ASN A 289 25.26 -9.26 17.74
CA ASN A 289 24.58 -9.29 19.04
C ASN A 289 23.45 -8.27 19.17
N ILE A 290 22.81 -7.88 18.06
CA ILE A 290 21.66 -6.98 18.08
C ILE A 290 20.41 -7.84 18.14
N TYR A 291 19.84 -8.04 19.32
CA TYR A 291 18.58 -8.79 19.48
C TYR A 291 17.38 -7.84 19.44
N ASP A 292 16.17 -8.36 19.65
CA ASP A 292 14.95 -7.55 19.64
C ASP A 292 15.00 -6.35 20.60
N GLU A 293 15.66 -6.51 21.75
CA GLU A 293 15.76 -5.48 22.77
C GLU A 293 16.69 -4.33 22.36
N ASP A 294 17.77 -4.65 21.65
CA ASP A 294 18.75 -3.66 21.16
C ASP A 294 18.39 -3.11 19.78
N LEU A 295 17.63 -3.88 18.98
CA LEU A 295 17.28 -3.51 17.61
C LEU A 295 16.53 -2.19 17.56
N LEU A 296 15.60 -1.99 18.49
CA LEU A 296 14.78 -0.80 18.52
C LEU A 296 15.57 0.46 18.92
N SER A 297 16.66 0.32 19.67
CA SER A 297 17.56 1.43 20.02
C SER A 297 18.76 1.57 19.09
N HIS A 298 18.94 0.63 18.16
CA HIS A 298 20.06 0.62 17.24
C HIS A 298 19.78 1.48 16.00
N THR A 299 20.72 2.37 15.67
CA THR A 299 20.69 3.14 14.43
C THR A 299 21.60 2.46 13.41
N PHE A 300 21.01 1.94 12.33
CA PHE A 300 21.78 1.39 11.22
C PHE A 300 22.22 2.50 10.25
N ALA A 301 23.46 2.43 9.80
CA ALA A 301 23.97 3.28 8.74
C ALA A 301 23.58 2.71 7.37
N VAL A 302 23.48 3.58 6.36
CA VAL A 302 23.24 3.16 4.96
C VAL A 302 24.31 2.16 4.50
N SER A 303 25.57 2.36 4.93
CA SER A 303 26.70 1.49 4.62
C SER A 303 26.62 0.08 5.22
N ASP A 304 25.68 -0.17 6.14
CA ASP A 304 25.45 -1.50 6.73
C ASP A 304 24.68 -2.43 5.78
N PHE A 305 24.19 -1.93 4.64
CA PHE A 305 23.37 -2.67 3.69
C PHE A 305 24.04 -2.76 2.31
N HIS A 306 23.81 -3.85 1.59
CA HIS A 306 24.27 -4.00 0.21
C HIS A 306 23.36 -3.33 -0.81
N PHE A 307 22.09 -3.13 -0.49
CA PHE A 307 21.10 -2.65 -1.44
C PHE A 307 20.31 -1.50 -0.84
N GLN A 308 20.09 -0.48 -1.67
CA GLN A 308 19.21 0.64 -1.35
C GLN A 308 18.26 0.90 -2.53
N THR A 309 16.96 0.87 -2.26
CA THR A 309 15.93 1.35 -3.18
C THR A 309 15.53 2.76 -2.76
N VAL A 310 15.87 3.75 -3.58
CA VAL A 310 15.70 5.19 -3.31
C VAL A 310 14.54 5.74 -4.11
N PHE A 311 13.68 6.53 -3.47
CA PHE A 311 12.55 7.21 -4.08
C PHE A 311 12.91 8.69 -4.24
N ASP A 312 13.05 9.10 -5.49
CA ASP A 312 13.36 10.47 -5.85
C ASP A 312 12.07 11.22 -6.16
N TYR A 313 11.88 12.35 -5.47
CA TYR A 313 10.73 13.24 -5.61
C TYR A 313 11.11 14.53 -6.36
N GLY A 314 12.16 14.47 -7.18
CA GLY A 314 12.78 15.62 -7.82
C GLY A 314 13.82 16.32 -6.94
N ASP A 315 14.30 15.64 -5.90
CA ASP A 315 15.25 16.14 -4.91
C ASP A 315 16.62 15.43 -5.00
N HIS A 316 16.88 14.65 -6.05
CA HIS A 316 18.17 14.03 -6.30
C HIS A 316 18.86 14.63 -7.53
N ALA A 317 20.01 15.24 -7.32
CA ALA A 317 20.81 15.85 -8.38
C ALA A 317 21.40 14.80 -9.33
N ASP A 318 21.36 15.10 -10.63
CA ASP A 318 22.15 14.40 -11.64
C ASP A 318 23.63 14.77 -11.44
N LEU A 319 24.50 13.76 -11.48
CA LEU A 319 25.93 13.92 -11.23
C LEU A 319 26.71 14.09 -12.55
N PRO A 320 27.85 14.82 -12.55
CA PRO A 320 28.64 15.05 -13.77
C PRO A 320 29.12 13.78 -14.47
N ASN A 321 29.22 12.68 -13.74
CA ASN A 321 29.62 11.37 -14.27
C ASN A 321 28.48 10.61 -14.96
N GLY A 322 27.28 11.18 -15.06
CA GLY A 322 26.09 10.54 -15.64
C GLY A 322 25.29 9.66 -14.68
N SER A 323 25.69 9.59 -13.40
CA SER A 323 24.90 8.96 -12.33
C SER A 323 23.87 9.93 -11.74
N VAL A 324 23.13 9.46 -10.74
CA VAL A 324 22.25 10.27 -9.90
C VAL A 324 22.70 10.10 -8.45
N SER A 325 22.65 11.17 -7.64
CA SER A 325 22.94 11.08 -6.21
C SER A 325 21.97 10.12 -5.52
N ASN A 326 22.45 9.28 -4.60
CA ASN A 326 21.58 8.49 -3.72
C ASN A 326 21.13 9.24 -2.46
N GLU A 327 21.65 10.44 -2.25
CA GLU A 327 21.25 11.36 -1.18
C GLU A 327 20.48 12.55 -1.76
N PRO A 328 19.43 13.02 -1.07
CA PRO A 328 18.67 14.18 -1.52
C PRO A 328 19.46 15.48 -1.31
N ASP A 329 19.25 16.44 -2.20
CA ASP A 329 19.66 17.82 -2.04
C ASP A 329 18.57 18.56 -1.26
N ILE A 330 18.90 19.02 -0.04
CA ILE A 330 17.91 19.64 0.86
C ILE A 330 17.39 20.98 0.28
N GLU A 331 18.16 21.64 -0.58
CA GLU A 331 17.78 22.94 -1.15
C GLU A 331 16.68 22.85 -2.20
N THR A 332 16.46 21.67 -2.81
CA THR A 332 15.51 21.49 -3.91
C THR A 332 14.52 20.37 -3.63
N TRP A 333 13.29 20.72 -3.21
CA TRP A 333 12.17 19.77 -3.19
C TRP A 333 10.99 20.38 -3.93
N PRO A 334 10.71 19.99 -5.18
CA PRO A 334 9.64 20.60 -5.95
C PRO A 334 8.26 20.27 -5.36
N SER A 335 7.35 21.24 -5.41
CA SER A 335 5.93 20.99 -5.19
C SER A 335 5.26 20.60 -6.51
N ARG A 336 4.34 19.65 -6.44
CA ARG A 336 3.41 19.32 -7.53
C ARG A 336 2.43 20.48 -7.75
N LEU A 337 1.86 20.53 -8.94
CA LEU A 337 0.86 21.54 -9.31
C LEU A 337 -0.53 21.23 -8.72
N ASP A 338 -0.85 19.96 -8.55
CA ASP A 338 -2.13 19.46 -8.04
C ASP A 338 -2.03 19.03 -6.57
N ALA A 339 -1.57 19.93 -5.69
CA ALA A 339 -1.45 19.64 -4.27
C ALA A 339 -2.83 19.46 -3.62
N PHE A 340 -2.97 18.42 -2.79
CA PHE A 340 -4.24 18.04 -2.18
C PHE A 340 -4.10 17.68 -0.70
N SER A 341 -5.22 17.72 0.02
CA SER A 341 -5.30 17.41 1.45
C SER A 341 -6.28 16.28 1.70
N ASN A 342 -5.98 15.46 2.71
CA ASN A 342 -6.92 14.51 3.28
C ASN A 342 -7.20 14.88 4.74
N TYR A 343 -8.47 14.81 5.16
CA TYR A 343 -8.95 15.18 6.50
C TYR A 343 -9.58 14.03 7.27
N ARG A 344 -9.53 12.80 6.74
CA ARG A 344 -10.10 11.62 7.43
C ARG A 344 -9.41 11.32 8.77
N ALA A 345 -8.19 11.84 8.97
CA ALA A 345 -7.48 11.76 10.23
C ALA A 345 -8.00 12.74 11.31
N GLY A 346 -8.93 13.64 10.99
CA GLY A 346 -9.33 14.73 11.89
C GLY A 346 -8.37 15.92 11.91
N PHE A 347 -7.23 15.82 11.21
CA PHE A 347 -6.29 16.91 10.94
C PHE A 347 -5.83 16.83 9.47
N GLU A 348 -5.18 17.89 9.00
CA GLU A 348 -4.74 17.99 7.62
C GLU A 348 -3.52 17.10 7.32
N ILE A 349 -3.66 16.22 6.33
CA ILE A 349 -2.54 15.52 5.69
C ILE A 349 -2.38 16.08 4.28
N ARG A 350 -1.50 17.09 4.15
CA ARG A 350 -1.22 17.79 2.89
C ARG A 350 -0.16 17.06 2.07
N THR A 351 -0.37 16.90 0.77
CA THR A 351 0.54 16.21 -0.15
C THR A 351 1.06 17.17 -1.22
N TYR A 352 2.32 17.61 -1.12
CA TYR A 352 2.98 18.44 -2.13
C TYR A 352 3.86 17.64 -3.08
N ARG A 353 4.23 16.40 -2.77
CA ARG A 353 5.31 15.71 -3.50
C ARG A 353 4.80 14.68 -4.47
N ARG A 354 5.60 14.47 -5.50
CA ARG A 354 5.38 13.45 -6.52
C ARG A 354 6.69 12.75 -6.85
N CYS A 355 6.70 11.43 -6.78
CA CYS A 355 7.87 10.63 -7.11
C CYS A 355 8.13 10.71 -8.61
N GLN A 356 9.38 10.92 -9.01
CA GLN A 356 9.82 11.03 -10.40
C GLN A 356 10.67 9.82 -10.82
N ARG A 357 11.46 9.26 -9.90
CA ARG A 357 12.30 8.08 -10.16
C ARG A 357 12.30 7.15 -8.96
N ILE A 358 12.32 5.85 -9.22
CA ILE A 358 12.57 4.81 -8.23
C ILE A 358 13.88 4.13 -8.62
N MET A 359 14.91 4.27 -7.81
CA MET A 359 16.30 3.98 -8.16
C MET A 359 16.86 2.88 -7.26
N LEU A 360 17.53 1.90 -7.85
CA LEU A 360 18.22 0.83 -7.16
C LEU A 360 19.72 1.06 -7.22
N PHE A 361 20.34 1.16 -6.05
CA PHE A 361 21.79 1.18 -5.95
C PHE A 361 22.30 -0.03 -5.19
N HIS A 362 23.51 -0.43 -5.57
CA HIS A 362 24.26 -1.51 -4.96
C HIS A 362 25.52 -0.96 -4.28
N ASP A 363 25.79 -1.43 -3.08
CA ASP A 363 27.00 -1.13 -2.31
C ASP A 363 27.83 -2.41 -2.13
N PHE A 364 28.66 -2.64 -3.14
CA PHE A 364 29.65 -3.71 -3.20
C PHE A 364 31.03 -3.11 -3.51
N PRO A 365 32.10 -3.52 -2.82
CA PRO A 365 33.45 -3.07 -3.12
C PRO A 365 33.85 -3.23 -4.60
N GLU A 366 33.33 -4.27 -5.26
CA GLU A 366 33.56 -4.56 -6.68
C GLU A 366 32.99 -3.50 -7.64
N LEU A 367 32.03 -2.68 -7.18
CA LEU A 367 31.42 -1.60 -7.95
C LEU A 367 32.05 -0.22 -7.64
N GLY A 368 32.94 -0.15 -6.66
CA GLY A 368 33.62 1.06 -6.20
C GLY A 368 33.40 1.34 -4.70
N ASN A 369 33.88 2.49 -4.24
CA ASN A 369 33.80 2.91 -2.83
C ASN A 369 32.51 3.66 -2.48
N GLN A 370 31.59 3.83 -3.42
CA GLN A 370 30.33 4.55 -3.25
C GLN A 370 29.19 3.71 -3.85
N PRO A 371 27.96 3.84 -3.34
CA PRO A 371 26.83 3.12 -3.90
C PRO A 371 26.65 3.38 -5.39
N ALA A 372 26.65 2.33 -6.20
CA ALA A 372 26.53 2.42 -7.65
C ALA A 372 25.06 2.31 -8.07
N LEU A 373 24.57 3.25 -8.87
CA LEU A 373 23.25 3.16 -9.49
C LEU A 373 23.25 2.01 -10.51
N VAL A 374 22.29 1.11 -10.41
CA VAL A 374 22.21 -0.08 -11.27
C VAL A 374 20.97 -0.08 -12.14
N LYS A 375 19.83 0.35 -11.60
CA LYS A 375 18.55 0.36 -12.31
C LYS A 375 17.67 1.49 -11.80
N ALA A 376 16.87 2.09 -12.68
CA ALA A 376 15.82 3.02 -12.28
C ALA A 376 14.53 2.75 -13.05
N LEU A 377 13.39 3.02 -12.42
CA LEU A 377 12.12 3.31 -13.09
C LEU A 377 11.95 4.82 -13.13
N VAL A 378 11.82 5.38 -14.33
CA VAL A 378 11.56 6.81 -14.56
C VAL A 378 10.07 6.98 -14.82
N LEU A 379 9.44 7.86 -14.05
CA LEU A 379 8.00 8.12 -14.05
C LEU A 379 7.73 9.47 -14.72
N GLN A 380 6.99 9.46 -15.82
CA GLN A 380 6.62 10.68 -16.54
C GLN A 380 5.14 10.98 -16.37
N TYR A 381 4.85 12.26 -16.22
CA TYR A 381 3.52 12.74 -15.90
C TYR A 381 3.05 13.79 -16.87
N ASP A 382 1.75 13.76 -17.15
CA ASP A 382 1.04 14.87 -17.77
C ASP A 382 0.26 15.66 -16.71
N HIS A 383 0.22 16.98 -16.92
CA HIS A 383 -0.47 17.97 -16.11
C HIS A 383 -1.40 18.86 -16.93
N SER A 384 -1.46 18.64 -18.25
CA SER A 384 -2.13 19.53 -19.20
C SER A 384 -3.67 19.43 -19.17
N THR A 385 -4.21 18.38 -18.53
CA THR A 385 -5.64 18.06 -18.54
C THR A 385 -6.15 17.88 -17.10
N ASP A 386 -7.25 18.55 -16.77
CA ASP A 386 -8.11 18.24 -15.62
C ASP A 386 -7.56 18.44 -14.20
N GLY A 387 -6.47 19.19 -14.03
CA GLY A 387 -6.00 19.62 -12.69
C GLY A 387 -5.45 18.49 -11.80
N PHE A 388 -5.13 17.34 -12.38
CA PHE A 388 -4.48 16.21 -11.72
C PHE A 388 -3.17 15.83 -12.41
N SER A 389 -2.25 15.21 -11.65
CA SER A 389 -1.06 14.55 -12.17
C SER A 389 -1.41 13.14 -12.65
N PHE A 390 -1.36 12.90 -13.96
CA PHE A 390 -1.55 11.59 -14.56
C PHE A 390 -0.21 10.95 -14.92
N LEU A 391 0.06 9.73 -14.44
CA LEU A 391 1.27 8.99 -14.83
C LEU A 391 1.08 8.47 -16.25
N THR A 392 1.76 9.07 -17.23
CA THR A 392 1.58 8.78 -18.66
C THR A 392 2.63 7.84 -19.22
N SER A 393 3.80 7.72 -18.60
CA SER A 393 4.74 6.67 -18.97
C SER A 393 5.65 6.21 -17.84
N ILE A 394 6.09 4.95 -17.96
CA ILE A 394 7.14 4.35 -17.14
C ILE A 394 8.23 3.82 -18.07
N GLU A 395 9.48 4.21 -17.79
CA GLU A 395 10.65 3.75 -18.53
C GLU A 395 11.66 3.08 -17.57
N SER A 396 12.09 1.87 -17.90
CA SER A 396 13.15 1.18 -17.15
C SER A 396 14.52 1.51 -17.76
N VAL A 397 15.42 2.00 -16.93
CA VAL A 397 16.80 2.38 -17.31
C VAL A 397 17.78 1.53 -16.52
N GLY A 398 18.73 0.89 -17.21
CA GLY A 398 19.87 0.20 -16.61
C GLY A 398 21.11 1.07 -16.67
N TYR A 399 21.95 0.97 -15.65
CA TYR A 399 23.17 1.77 -15.51
C TYR A 399 24.39 0.86 -15.31
N LYS A 400 25.53 1.28 -15.83
CA LYS A 400 26.80 0.56 -15.71
C LYS A 400 27.97 1.54 -15.63
N ASN A 401 28.83 1.36 -14.63
CA ASN A 401 30.10 2.08 -14.55
C ASN A 401 31.04 1.60 -15.65
N ASN A 402 31.64 2.53 -16.39
CA ASN A 402 32.69 2.25 -17.36
C ASN A 402 34.09 2.33 -16.71
N ALA A 403 35.12 1.92 -17.46
CA ALA A 403 36.50 1.88 -16.96
C ALA A 403 37.06 3.27 -16.60
N SER A 404 36.45 4.35 -17.11
CA SER A 404 36.84 5.74 -16.83
C SER A 404 36.11 6.34 -15.62
N GLY A 405 35.23 5.59 -14.95
CA GLY A 405 34.45 6.05 -13.80
C GLY A 405 33.17 6.83 -14.15
N ASN A 406 32.84 6.95 -15.43
CA ASN A 406 31.56 7.49 -15.89
C ASN A 406 30.50 6.39 -15.92
N VAL A 407 29.23 6.78 -15.81
CA VAL A 407 28.08 5.88 -15.85
C VAL A 407 27.45 5.92 -17.23
N GLU A 408 27.43 4.77 -17.88
CA GLU A 408 26.66 4.55 -19.11
C GLU A 408 25.27 4.05 -18.76
N SER A 409 24.27 4.42 -19.56
CA SER A 409 22.89 3.98 -19.36
C SER A 409 22.27 3.42 -20.64
N ALA A 410 21.34 2.49 -20.48
CA ALA A 410 20.54 1.91 -21.55
C ALA A 410 19.06 1.84 -21.13
N ARG A 411 18.16 2.07 -22.08
CA ARG A 411 16.72 2.21 -21.82
C ARG A 411 15.94 1.07 -22.47
N MET A 412 14.94 0.55 -21.75
CA MET A 412 13.91 -0.29 -22.32
C MET A 412 12.85 0.59 -22.99
N PRO A 413 12.06 0.07 -23.96
CA PRO A 413 10.92 0.80 -24.49
C PRO A 413 9.98 1.27 -23.36
N LYS A 414 9.54 2.52 -23.43
CA LYS A 414 8.57 3.08 -22.48
C LYS A 414 7.22 2.34 -22.57
N ILE A 415 6.59 2.15 -21.42
CA ILE A 415 5.18 1.77 -21.35
C ILE A 415 4.39 3.05 -21.19
N GLU A 416 3.39 3.25 -22.04
CA GLU A 416 2.55 4.44 -22.05
C GLU A 416 1.14 4.13 -21.56
N TYR A 417 0.57 5.11 -20.86
CA TYR A 417 -0.78 5.07 -20.31
C TYR A 417 -1.55 6.28 -20.81
N ALA A 418 -2.78 6.04 -21.25
CA ALA A 418 -3.74 7.06 -21.61
C ALA A 418 -4.94 6.97 -20.67
N TYR A 419 -5.47 8.13 -20.29
CA TYR A 419 -6.64 8.26 -19.43
C TYR A 419 -7.79 8.84 -20.25
N GLN A 420 -9.02 8.53 -19.84
CA GLN A 420 -10.20 9.13 -20.46
C GLN A 420 -10.23 10.63 -20.12
N PRO A 421 -10.13 11.54 -21.10
CA PRO A 421 -10.18 12.97 -20.84
C PRO A 421 -11.58 13.39 -20.46
N HIS A 422 -11.69 14.46 -19.67
CA HIS A 422 -12.98 15.04 -19.32
C HIS A 422 -13.50 15.94 -20.46
N VAL A 423 -14.18 15.35 -21.45
CA VAL A 423 -14.76 16.08 -22.58
C VAL A 423 -16.20 16.47 -22.26
N TRP A 424 -16.42 17.74 -21.91
CA TRP A 424 -17.76 18.29 -21.74
C TRP A 424 -18.47 18.36 -23.10
N ASN A 425 -19.74 17.92 -23.15
CA ASN A 425 -20.59 18.22 -24.30
C ASN A 425 -21.05 19.68 -24.21
N GLU A 426 -20.47 20.54 -25.03
CA GLU A 426 -20.83 21.95 -25.12
C GLU A 426 -22.01 22.22 -26.07
N GLN A 427 -22.55 21.18 -26.73
CA GLN A 427 -23.72 21.31 -27.60
C GLN A 427 -25.00 21.36 -26.77
N LEU A 428 -25.66 22.52 -26.81
CA LEU A 428 -27.00 22.66 -26.29
C LEU A 428 -27.97 21.82 -27.13
N SER A 429 -28.53 20.79 -26.53
CA SER A 429 -29.57 19.94 -27.14
C SER A 429 -30.91 20.21 -26.47
N THR A 430 -31.98 20.22 -27.26
CA THR A 430 -33.34 20.18 -26.73
C THR A 430 -33.75 18.72 -26.54
N VAL A 431 -34.26 18.39 -25.36
CA VAL A 431 -34.83 17.06 -25.09
C VAL A 431 -36.09 16.90 -25.94
N ASP A 432 -36.24 15.74 -26.60
CA ASP A 432 -37.40 15.48 -27.43
C ASP A 432 -38.68 15.30 -26.60
N ALA A 433 -39.83 15.53 -27.23
CA ALA A 433 -41.12 15.51 -26.53
C ALA A 433 -41.49 14.13 -25.94
N ILE A 434 -40.99 13.02 -26.52
CA ILE A 434 -41.27 11.66 -26.02
C ILE A 434 -40.51 11.44 -24.71
N SER A 435 -39.25 11.88 -24.65
CA SER A 435 -38.45 11.84 -23.43
C SER A 435 -39.01 12.71 -22.28
N LEU A 436 -39.90 13.67 -22.58
CA LEU A 436 -40.57 14.52 -21.60
C LEU A 436 -41.99 14.05 -21.23
N GLU A 437 -42.47 12.94 -21.77
CA GLU A 437 -43.86 12.45 -21.57
C GLU A 437 -44.21 12.31 -20.08
N ASN A 438 -43.24 11.84 -19.27
CA ASN A 438 -43.41 11.65 -17.82
C ASN A 438 -43.04 12.88 -16.98
N ILE A 439 -42.72 14.01 -17.63
CA ILE A 439 -42.32 15.28 -17.00
C ILE A 439 -43.07 16.46 -17.64
N PRO A 440 -44.41 16.47 -17.64
CA PRO A 440 -45.20 17.40 -18.45
C PRO A 440 -45.04 18.88 -18.04
N ALA A 441 -44.68 19.15 -16.77
CA ALA A 441 -44.38 20.51 -16.29
C ALA A 441 -42.89 20.89 -16.42
N GLY A 442 -42.05 19.97 -16.88
CA GLY A 442 -40.59 20.11 -16.84
C GLY A 442 -40.01 19.94 -15.43
N VAL A 443 -38.68 20.04 -15.32
CA VAL A 443 -37.96 19.93 -14.06
C VAL A 443 -37.63 21.35 -13.57
N ASP A 444 -38.58 21.92 -12.84
CA ASP A 444 -38.47 23.27 -12.28
C ASP A 444 -37.70 23.31 -10.94
N GLY A 445 -37.35 22.15 -10.38
CA GLY A 445 -36.71 22.00 -9.07
C GLY A 445 -37.64 22.22 -7.89
N GLN A 446 -38.92 22.52 -8.13
CA GLN A 446 -39.93 22.75 -7.08
C GLN A 446 -40.99 21.65 -7.07
N GLN A 447 -41.66 21.40 -8.20
CA GLN A 447 -42.65 20.34 -8.34
C GLN A 447 -42.06 19.03 -8.83
N TYR A 448 -40.95 19.11 -9.56
CA TYR A 448 -40.22 17.95 -10.11
C TYR A 448 -38.74 18.09 -9.76
N GLN A 449 -38.23 17.19 -8.93
CA GLN A 449 -36.86 17.17 -8.46
C GLN A 449 -36.13 15.93 -8.98
N TRP A 450 -34.93 16.12 -9.53
CA TRP A 450 -34.01 15.01 -9.81
C TRP A 450 -33.37 14.55 -8.51
N LEU A 451 -33.67 13.32 -8.11
CA LEU A 451 -33.12 12.71 -6.91
C LEU A 451 -33.03 11.20 -7.09
N ASP A 452 -31.91 10.63 -6.68
CA ASP A 452 -31.80 9.20 -6.45
C ASP A 452 -32.43 8.82 -5.08
N LEU A 453 -33.76 8.76 -5.03
CA LEU A 453 -34.50 8.51 -3.79
C LEU A 453 -34.27 7.08 -3.24
N TYR A 454 -34.01 6.12 -4.12
CA TYR A 454 -33.88 4.71 -3.76
C TYR A 454 -32.42 4.21 -3.72
N GLY A 455 -31.45 5.05 -4.08
CA GLY A 455 -30.03 4.69 -4.05
C GLY A 455 -29.63 3.74 -5.18
N GLU A 456 -30.24 3.89 -6.35
CA GLU A 456 -29.99 3.05 -7.53
C GLU A 456 -28.75 3.50 -8.32
N GLY A 457 -28.14 4.63 -7.95
CA GLY A 457 -27.02 5.25 -8.67
C GLY A 457 -27.46 6.05 -9.91
N LEU A 458 -28.76 6.22 -10.10
CA LEU A 458 -29.38 7.02 -11.15
C LEU A 458 -30.44 7.94 -10.54
N ASN A 459 -30.45 9.20 -10.97
CA ASN A 459 -31.47 10.14 -10.50
C ASN A 459 -32.83 9.80 -11.12
N GLY A 460 -33.82 9.56 -10.26
CA GLY A 460 -35.22 9.53 -10.61
C GLY A 460 -35.87 10.90 -10.45
N ILE A 461 -37.21 10.92 -10.59
CA ILE A 461 -38.01 12.14 -10.45
C ILE A 461 -38.89 12.02 -9.22
N LEU A 462 -38.73 12.93 -8.28
CA LEU A 462 -39.61 13.12 -7.13
C LEU A 462 -40.59 14.26 -7.42
N THR A 463 -41.88 14.02 -7.23
CA THR A 463 -42.92 15.03 -7.42
C THR A 463 -43.99 14.95 -6.33
N GLU A 464 -44.49 16.11 -5.91
CA GLU A 464 -45.64 16.20 -5.00
C GLU A 464 -46.92 16.36 -5.83
N GLN A 465 -47.78 15.34 -5.80
CA GLN A 465 -49.08 15.39 -6.46
C GLN A 465 -50.19 15.50 -5.42
N LYS A 466 -51.14 16.42 -5.64
CA LYS A 466 -52.38 16.44 -4.87
C LYS A 466 -53.22 15.24 -5.30
N GLU A 467 -53.38 14.24 -4.43
CA GLU A 467 -54.41 13.22 -4.66
C GLU A 467 -55.79 13.89 -4.69
N PRO A 468 -56.62 13.68 -5.73
CA PRO A 468 -58.02 14.00 -5.63
C PRO A 468 -58.65 13.01 -4.65
N CYS A 469 -59.12 13.52 -3.51
CA CYS A 469 -60.00 12.78 -2.62
C CYS A 469 -61.32 12.51 -3.35
N THR A 470 -61.42 11.40 -4.09
CA THR A 470 -62.70 10.92 -4.61
C THR A 470 -63.51 10.38 -3.45
N ILE A 471 -64.25 11.28 -2.80
CA ILE A 471 -65.44 10.89 -2.05
C ILE A 471 -66.43 10.35 -3.09
N ASN A 472 -66.42 9.04 -3.31
CA ASN A 472 -67.56 8.36 -3.89
C ASN A 472 -68.73 8.57 -2.92
N LYS A 473 -69.59 9.56 -3.21
CA LYS A 473 -70.93 9.61 -2.63
C LYS A 473 -71.68 8.39 -3.14
N ILE A 474 -72.13 7.60 -2.15
CA ILE A 474 -73.00 6.42 -2.15
C ILE A 474 -73.81 6.23 -3.44
#